data_AF-A0A1I5Z191-F1
#
_entry.id   AF-A0A1I5Z191-F1
#
_cell.length_a   1.000
_cell.length_b   1.000
_cell.length_c   1.000
_cell.angle_alpha   90.00
_cell.angle_beta   90.00
_cell.angle_gamma   90.00
#
_symmetry.space_group_name_H-M   'P 1'
#
loop_
_entity.id
_entity.type
_entity.pdbx_description
1 polymer ?
#
loop_
_entity_poly.entity_id
_entity_poly.type
_entity_poly.pdbx_seq_one_letter_code
_entity_poly.pdbx_strand_id
1 'polypeptide(L)'
;MPVLEINNITKHYKTVTALNNVSFSVPEGSVYGILGPNGSGKTTLLGIILDILKPSSGSFTLLGKPADADVRKQVGTLLETPNFYHYLSGEKNLRIAAHIKGKGFNEIDNVLQKVNLYQRRQSKFNTYSLGMKQRLAIASCLLGDPQVLIFDEPTNGLDPNGIAEIRELIKRLAEEGKTIIMASHLLDEVEKVCTHVAIIKNGNLLTAGSVDEVLVTDEIIEVASDDLIKLEDVLQQMDGFSFIKKHNNVLQLFFSNGNANAAAINQHCFNHNIALNHLQVKKKSLETKFLELTNKV
;
A
#
# COMPACT_ATOMS: atom_id res chain seq x y z
N MET A 1 13.97 -14.79 1.40
CA MET A 1 14.72 -14.12 0.29
C MET A 1 13.77 -13.16 -0.39
N PRO A 2 14.21 -12.12 -1.13
CA PRO A 2 13.26 -11.24 -1.82
C PRO A 2 12.60 -11.97 -3.00
N VAL A 3 11.28 -11.77 -3.14
CA VAL A 3 10.48 -12.31 -4.24
C VAL A 3 10.64 -11.45 -5.50
N LEU A 4 10.87 -10.15 -5.34
CA LEU A 4 11.15 -9.24 -6.44
C LEU A 4 12.39 -8.42 -6.07
N GLU A 5 13.35 -8.34 -6.97
CA GLU A 5 14.46 -7.40 -6.89
C GLU A 5 14.46 -6.53 -8.12
N ILE A 6 14.53 -5.22 -7.93
CA ILE A 6 14.58 -4.22 -8.99
C ILE A 6 15.91 -3.47 -8.88
N ASN A 7 16.67 -3.46 -9.97
CA ASN A 7 18.00 -2.87 -10.03
C ASN A 7 18.06 -1.81 -11.14
N ASN A 8 18.08 -0.55 -10.72
CA ASN A 8 18.37 0.63 -11.53
C ASN A 8 17.44 0.78 -12.74
N ILE A 9 16.16 0.42 -12.58
CA ILE A 9 15.20 0.46 -13.68
C ILE A 9 14.95 1.90 -14.10
N THR A 10 15.20 2.16 -15.39
CA THR A 10 14.90 3.44 -16.04
C THR A 10 14.01 3.18 -17.24
N LYS A 11 13.04 4.06 -17.49
CA LYS A 11 12.13 3.99 -18.64
C LYS A 11 11.92 5.37 -19.25
N HIS A 12 12.33 5.51 -20.51
CA HIS A 12 12.08 6.68 -21.32
C HIS A 12 10.97 6.44 -22.35
N TYR A 13 10.09 7.41 -22.49
CA TYR A 13 9.10 7.55 -23.54
C TYR A 13 9.37 8.83 -24.32
N LYS A 14 10.14 8.73 -25.40
CA LYS A 14 10.58 9.89 -26.20
C LYS A 14 11.23 10.94 -25.28
N THR A 15 10.51 12.01 -24.96
CA THR A 15 10.97 13.13 -24.12
C THR A 15 10.66 12.96 -22.63
N VAL A 16 9.82 11.99 -22.24
CA VAL A 16 9.38 11.79 -20.86
C VAL A 16 10.16 10.65 -20.21
N THR A 17 10.81 10.91 -19.09
CA THR A 17 11.38 9.86 -18.22
C THR A 17 10.31 9.42 -17.22
N ALA A 18 9.69 8.27 -17.47
CA ALA A 18 8.63 7.74 -16.61
C ALA A 18 9.15 7.02 -15.37
N LEU A 19 10.37 6.48 -15.43
CA LEU A 19 11.10 5.89 -14.30
C LEU A 19 12.58 6.27 -14.45
N ASN A 20 13.21 6.63 -13.34
CA ASN A 20 14.58 7.11 -13.28
C ASN A 20 15.34 6.37 -12.18
N ASN A 21 16.17 5.40 -12.56
CA ASN A 21 17.06 4.66 -11.67
C ASN A 21 16.37 4.09 -10.40
N VAL A 22 15.21 3.45 -10.58
CA VAL A 22 14.42 2.90 -9.47
C VAL A 22 15.00 1.55 -9.03
N SER A 23 15.30 1.42 -7.73
CA SER A 23 15.86 0.20 -7.13
C SER A 23 15.24 -0.09 -5.76
N PHE A 24 14.67 -1.28 -5.59
CA PHE A 24 14.19 -1.78 -4.29
C PHE A 24 13.95 -3.30 -4.37
N SER A 25 13.74 -3.92 -3.21
CA SER A 25 13.44 -5.35 -3.08
C SER A 25 12.14 -5.58 -2.32
N VAL A 26 11.36 -6.57 -2.73
CA VAL A 26 10.13 -7.01 -2.06
C VAL A 26 10.41 -8.29 -1.27
N PRO A 27 10.30 -8.28 0.06
CA PRO A 27 10.45 -9.48 0.87
C PRO A 27 9.33 -10.50 0.59
N GLU A 28 9.67 -11.78 0.64
CA GLU A 28 8.68 -12.87 0.65
C GLU A 28 7.71 -12.74 1.83
N GLY A 29 6.43 -13.05 1.59
CA GLY A 29 5.36 -12.95 2.59
C GLY A 29 4.94 -11.52 2.95
N SER A 30 5.54 -10.51 2.31
CA SER A 30 5.19 -9.12 2.55
C SER A 30 3.95 -8.68 1.76
N VAL A 31 3.20 -7.75 2.34
CA VAL A 31 2.31 -6.87 1.58
C VAL A 31 3.07 -5.58 1.30
N TYR A 32 3.34 -5.31 0.02
CA TYR A 32 4.23 -4.28 -0.45
C TYR A 32 3.46 -3.25 -1.29
N GLY A 33 3.39 -2.02 -0.78
CA GLY A 33 2.70 -0.91 -1.44
C GLY A 33 3.64 -0.06 -2.32
N ILE A 34 3.37 0.04 -3.61
CA ILE A 34 3.99 1.03 -4.49
C ILE A 34 3.10 2.27 -4.49
N LEU A 35 3.55 3.31 -3.81
CA LEU A 35 2.78 4.51 -3.50
C LEU A 35 3.26 5.69 -4.33
N GLY A 36 2.33 6.51 -4.82
CA GLY A 36 2.67 7.71 -5.57
C GLY A 36 1.45 8.39 -6.18
N PRO A 37 1.54 9.68 -6.57
CA PRO A 37 0.44 10.34 -7.26
C PRO A 37 0.21 9.74 -8.65
N ASN A 38 -0.88 10.13 -9.31
CA ASN A 38 -1.10 9.75 -10.71
C ASN A 38 0.03 10.32 -11.59
N GLY A 39 0.48 9.51 -12.55
CA GLY A 39 1.63 9.86 -13.40
C GLY A 39 3.01 9.69 -12.76
N SER A 40 3.11 9.15 -11.55
CA SER A 40 4.42 8.96 -10.90
C SER A 40 5.26 7.82 -11.47
N GLY A 41 4.68 6.94 -12.29
CA GLY A 41 5.36 5.79 -12.90
C GLY A 41 4.96 4.42 -12.35
N LYS A 42 4.00 4.34 -11.42
CA LYS A 42 3.53 3.06 -10.82
C LYS A 42 3.12 2.02 -11.87
N THR A 43 2.18 2.36 -12.75
CA THR A 43 1.70 1.46 -13.82
C THR A 43 2.81 1.13 -14.82
N THR A 44 3.72 2.06 -15.12
CA THR A 44 4.91 1.79 -15.93
C THR A 44 5.80 0.73 -15.27
N LEU A 45 6.04 0.84 -13.96
CA LEU A 45 6.86 -0.09 -13.20
C LEU A 45 6.20 -1.47 -13.13
N LEU A 46 4.89 -1.54 -12.82
CA LEU A 46 4.15 -2.79 -12.85
C LEU A 46 4.16 -3.43 -14.24
N GLY A 47 3.98 -2.64 -15.30
CA GLY A 47 4.07 -3.12 -16.68
C GLY A 47 5.45 -3.68 -17.03
N ILE A 48 6.53 -3.15 -16.44
CA ILE A 48 7.88 -3.72 -16.57
C ILE A 48 8.01 -5.04 -15.82
N ILE A 49 7.57 -5.10 -14.56
CA ILE A 49 7.63 -6.31 -13.72
C ILE A 49 6.84 -7.46 -14.37
N LEU A 50 5.76 -7.14 -15.07
CA LEU A 50 4.90 -8.08 -15.77
C LEU A 50 5.36 -8.39 -17.21
N ASP A 51 6.51 -7.86 -17.62
CA ASP A 51 7.10 -8.03 -18.95
C ASP A 51 6.22 -7.54 -20.12
N ILE A 52 5.25 -6.65 -19.84
CA ILE A 52 4.43 -5.97 -20.86
C ILE A 52 5.23 -4.82 -21.49
N LEU A 53 6.09 -4.20 -20.68
CA LEU A 53 6.96 -3.11 -21.09
C LEU A 53 8.42 -3.52 -20.86
N LYS A 54 9.29 -3.24 -21.83
CA LYS A 54 10.73 -3.38 -21.62
C LYS A 54 11.30 -2.12 -20.94
N PRO A 55 12.18 -2.24 -19.93
CA PRO A 55 12.90 -1.11 -19.41
C PRO A 55 13.84 -0.53 -20.48
N SER A 56 14.17 0.76 -20.36
CA SER A 56 15.23 1.37 -21.19
C SER A 56 16.62 0.96 -20.71
N SER A 57 16.79 0.79 -19.40
CA SER A 57 17.98 0.23 -18.76
C SER A 57 17.63 -0.34 -17.38
N GLY A 58 18.57 -1.07 -16.78
CA GLY A 58 18.38 -1.78 -15.51
C GLY A 58 17.87 -3.21 -15.70
N SER A 59 17.66 -3.92 -14.60
CA SER A 59 17.18 -5.29 -14.58
C SER A 59 16.27 -5.55 -13.39
N PHE A 60 15.52 -6.64 -13.45
CA PHE A 60 14.75 -7.12 -12.31
C PHE A 60 14.70 -8.65 -12.33
N THR A 61 14.51 -9.24 -11.15
CA THR A 61 14.27 -10.67 -11.00
C THR A 61 13.00 -10.90 -10.19
N LEU A 62 12.22 -11.90 -10.58
CA LEU A 62 10.99 -12.33 -9.92
C LEU A 62 11.16 -13.80 -9.53
N LEU A 63 10.83 -14.14 -8.28
CA LEU A 63 11.04 -15.47 -7.70
C LEU A 63 12.50 -15.96 -7.86
N GLY A 64 13.46 -15.04 -7.68
CA GLY A 64 14.89 -15.30 -7.81
C GLY A 64 15.37 -15.61 -9.24
N LYS A 65 14.52 -15.38 -10.26
CA LYS A 65 14.81 -15.68 -11.67
C LYS A 65 14.54 -14.47 -12.56
N PRO A 66 15.13 -14.38 -13.76
CA PRO A 66 14.62 -13.49 -14.79
C PRO A 66 13.13 -13.76 -15.03
N ALA A 67 12.31 -12.73 -15.19
CA ALA A 67 10.86 -12.87 -15.31
C ALA A 67 10.44 -13.38 -16.70
N ASP A 68 10.81 -14.62 -17.04
CA ASP A 68 10.40 -15.31 -18.25
C ASP A 68 8.91 -15.71 -18.22
N ALA A 69 8.43 -16.34 -19.30
CA ALA A 69 7.03 -16.71 -19.43
C ALA A 69 6.56 -17.72 -18.36
N ASP A 70 7.44 -18.59 -17.85
CA ASP A 70 7.06 -19.63 -16.89
C ASP A 70 7.05 -19.09 -15.45
N VAL A 71 7.95 -18.15 -15.13
CA VAL A 71 7.88 -17.38 -13.89
C VAL A 71 6.60 -16.57 -13.83
N ARG A 72 6.20 -15.91 -14.94
CA ARG A 72 4.97 -15.11 -14.97
C ARG A 72 3.69 -15.92 -14.78
N LYS A 73 3.64 -17.18 -15.25
CA LYS A 73 2.50 -18.09 -15.01
C LYS A 73 2.31 -18.45 -13.54
N GLN A 74 3.31 -18.20 -12.69
CA GLN A 74 3.26 -18.45 -11.24
C GLN A 74 2.78 -17.23 -10.45
N VAL A 75 2.48 -16.12 -11.13
CA VAL A 75 2.03 -14.87 -10.52
C VAL A 75 0.57 -14.59 -10.87
N GLY A 76 -0.23 -14.22 -9.87
CA GLY A 76 -1.59 -13.74 -10.08
C GLY A 76 -1.59 -12.23 -10.31
N THR A 77 -2.12 -11.76 -11.44
CA THR A 77 -1.97 -10.36 -11.86
C THR A 77 -3.31 -9.71 -12.13
N LEU A 78 -3.57 -8.58 -11.48
CA LEU A 78 -4.68 -7.67 -11.78
C LEU A 78 -4.11 -6.36 -12.28
N LEU A 79 -4.27 -6.10 -13.57
CA LEU A 79 -3.93 -4.83 -14.20
C LEU A 79 -5.20 -4.12 -14.62
N GLU A 80 -5.33 -2.86 -14.21
CA GLU A 80 -6.45 -1.99 -14.54
C GLU A 80 -7.83 -2.64 -14.27
N THR A 81 -8.85 -2.23 -15.03
CA THR A 81 -10.21 -2.75 -14.89
C THR A 81 -10.35 -4.19 -15.41
N PRO A 82 -11.07 -5.06 -14.70
CA PRO A 82 -11.26 -6.45 -15.11
C PRO A 82 -12.07 -6.57 -16.41
N ASN A 83 -11.48 -7.17 -17.44
CA ASN A 83 -12.17 -7.43 -18.71
C ASN A 83 -12.69 -8.87 -18.76
N PHE A 84 -13.95 -9.06 -18.38
CA PHE A 84 -14.65 -10.34 -18.41
C PHE A 84 -15.83 -10.31 -19.38
N TYR A 85 -16.25 -11.47 -19.87
CA TYR A 85 -17.42 -11.59 -20.73
C TYR A 85 -18.69 -11.25 -19.95
N HIS A 86 -19.27 -10.09 -20.26
CA HIS A 86 -20.44 -9.51 -19.61
C HIS A 86 -21.67 -10.44 -19.53
N TYR A 87 -21.88 -11.25 -20.57
CA TYR A 87 -23.04 -12.14 -20.68
C TYR A 87 -22.82 -13.50 -20.01
N LEU A 88 -21.59 -13.85 -19.62
CA LEU A 88 -21.26 -15.09 -18.93
C LEU A 88 -21.33 -14.91 -17.42
N SER A 89 -21.54 -16.03 -16.71
CA SER A 89 -21.50 -16.05 -15.25
C SER A 89 -20.09 -15.87 -14.70
N GLY A 90 -19.96 -15.52 -13.42
CA GLY A 90 -18.66 -15.44 -12.76
C GLY A 90 -17.88 -16.75 -12.88
N GLU A 91 -18.53 -17.88 -12.64
CA GLU A 91 -17.91 -19.20 -12.78
C GLU A 91 -17.43 -19.49 -14.21
N LYS A 92 -18.24 -19.17 -15.23
CA LYS A 92 -17.86 -19.39 -16.63
C LYS A 92 -16.67 -18.52 -17.04
N ASN A 93 -16.62 -17.28 -16.56
CA ASN A 93 -15.47 -16.40 -16.76
C ASN A 93 -14.19 -16.98 -16.10
N LEU A 94 -14.29 -17.52 -14.88
CA LEU A 94 -13.16 -18.17 -14.22
C LEU A 94 -12.71 -19.46 -14.93
N ARG A 95 -13.64 -20.24 -15.50
CA ARG A 95 -13.30 -21.41 -16.32
C ARG A 95 -12.46 -21.01 -17.55
N ILE A 96 -12.84 -19.93 -18.22
CA ILE A 96 -12.07 -19.40 -19.36
C ILE A 96 -10.67 -18.95 -18.90
N ALA A 97 -10.59 -18.19 -17.80
CA ALA A 97 -9.31 -17.74 -17.24
C ALA A 97 -8.40 -18.91 -16.83
N ALA A 98 -8.95 -19.94 -16.17
CA ALA A 98 -8.22 -21.15 -15.79
C ALA A 98 -7.68 -21.89 -17.02
N HIS A 99 -8.51 -22.03 -18.06
CA HIS A 99 -8.11 -22.67 -19.32
C HIS A 99 -6.95 -21.95 -20.00
N ILE A 100 -7.01 -20.61 -20.09
CA ILE A 100 -5.93 -19.77 -20.66
C ILE A 100 -4.63 -19.93 -19.86
N LYS A 101 -4.73 -20.04 -18.53
CA LYS A 101 -3.57 -20.25 -17.65
C LYS A 101 -3.04 -21.69 -17.64
N GLY A 102 -3.68 -22.62 -18.36
CA GLY A 102 -3.34 -24.04 -18.31
C GLY A 102 -3.58 -24.67 -16.94
N LYS A 103 -4.53 -24.15 -16.16
CA LYS A 103 -4.90 -24.62 -14.82
C LYS A 103 -6.21 -25.40 -14.86
N GLY A 104 -6.37 -26.33 -13.93
CA GLY A 104 -7.59 -27.11 -13.77
C GLY A 104 -8.76 -26.27 -13.24
N PHE A 105 -9.98 -26.81 -13.35
CA PHE A 105 -11.20 -26.14 -12.88
C PHE A 105 -11.52 -26.41 -11.41
N ASN A 106 -10.77 -27.30 -10.76
CA ASN A 106 -11.04 -27.78 -9.40
C ASN A 106 -10.96 -26.66 -8.34
N GLU A 107 -10.19 -25.61 -8.62
CA GLU A 107 -9.99 -24.49 -7.69
C GLU A 107 -11.05 -23.40 -7.80
N ILE A 108 -11.92 -23.43 -8.82
CA ILE A 108 -12.86 -22.34 -9.11
C ILE A 108 -13.80 -22.09 -7.93
N ASP A 109 -14.35 -23.16 -7.36
CA ASP A 109 -15.25 -23.07 -6.21
C ASP A 109 -14.53 -22.49 -4.98
N ASN A 110 -13.28 -22.92 -4.76
CA ASN A 110 -12.45 -22.44 -3.66
C ASN A 110 -12.12 -20.94 -3.81
N VAL A 111 -11.65 -20.49 -4.98
CA VAL A 111 -11.33 -19.07 -5.18
C VAL A 111 -12.58 -18.18 -5.09
N LEU A 112 -13.75 -18.67 -5.54
CA LEU A 112 -15.02 -17.98 -5.39
C LEU A 112 -15.46 -17.87 -3.93
N GLN A 113 -15.16 -18.86 -3.09
CA GLN A 113 -15.40 -18.80 -1.65
C GLN A 113 -14.46 -17.77 -0.98
N LYS A 114 -13.16 -17.79 -1.31
CA LYS A 114 -12.18 -16.82 -0.77
C LYS A 114 -12.61 -15.37 -0.99
N VAL A 115 -13.15 -15.08 -2.16
CA VAL A 115 -13.62 -13.73 -2.53
C VAL A 115 -15.10 -13.48 -2.22
N ASN A 116 -15.78 -14.35 -1.47
CA ASN A 116 -17.21 -14.22 -1.10
C ASN A 116 -18.17 -14.07 -2.30
N LEU A 117 -17.90 -14.74 -3.42
CA LEU A 117 -18.76 -14.75 -4.62
C LEU A 117 -19.43 -16.09 -4.92
N TYR A 118 -19.16 -17.13 -4.13
CA TYR A 118 -19.67 -18.49 -4.37
C TYR A 118 -21.20 -18.56 -4.58
N GLN A 119 -21.96 -17.85 -3.75
CA GLN A 119 -23.43 -17.82 -3.85
C GLN A 119 -23.93 -17.11 -5.11
N ARG A 120 -23.12 -16.21 -5.68
CA ARG A 120 -23.44 -15.46 -6.91
C ARG A 120 -22.69 -15.98 -8.14
N ARG A 121 -22.04 -17.15 -8.06
CA ARG A 121 -21.21 -17.69 -9.15
C ARG A 121 -21.94 -17.91 -10.48
N GLN A 122 -23.24 -18.18 -10.44
CA GLN A 122 -24.09 -18.36 -11.62
C GLN A 122 -24.69 -17.05 -12.17
N SER A 123 -24.62 -15.95 -11.41
CA SER A 123 -25.07 -14.63 -11.88
C SER A 123 -24.14 -14.11 -12.98
N LYS A 124 -24.70 -13.46 -14.01
CA LYS A 124 -23.95 -12.87 -15.13
C LYS A 124 -23.07 -11.71 -14.67
N PHE A 125 -21.88 -11.57 -15.26
CA PHE A 125 -20.91 -10.53 -14.88
C PHE A 125 -21.47 -9.11 -15.03
N ASN A 126 -22.33 -8.84 -16.01
CA ASN A 126 -22.97 -7.53 -16.15
C ASN A 126 -23.89 -7.15 -14.98
N THR A 127 -24.39 -8.11 -14.21
CA THR A 127 -25.22 -7.87 -13.02
C THR A 127 -24.42 -7.63 -11.74
N TYR A 128 -23.08 -7.74 -11.81
CA TYR A 128 -22.22 -7.54 -10.65
C TYR A 128 -22.05 -6.05 -10.35
N SER A 129 -22.06 -5.69 -9.07
CA SER A 129 -21.58 -4.37 -8.63
C SER A 129 -20.09 -4.24 -8.93
N LEU A 130 -19.56 -3.01 -8.90
CA LEU A 130 -18.13 -2.79 -9.15
C LEU A 130 -17.24 -3.60 -8.18
N GLY A 131 -17.57 -3.63 -6.88
CA GLY A 131 -16.86 -4.44 -5.89
C GLY A 131 -16.94 -5.96 -6.17
N MET A 132 -18.07 -6.46 -6.66
CA MET A 132 -18.17 -7.86 -7.10
C MET A 132 -17.31 -8.13 -8.34
N LYS A 133 -17.23 -7.21 -9.30
CA LYS A 133 -16.36 -7.34 -10.48
C LYS A 133 -14.89 -7.39 -10.07
N GLN A 134 -14.51 -6.53 -9.13
CA GLN A 134 -13.16 -6.48 -8.59
C GLN A 134 -12.78 -7.77 -7.85
N ARG A 135 -13.68 -8.27 -6.99
CA ARG A 135 -13.50 -9.57 -6.31
C ARG A 135 -13.39 -10.74 -7.28
N LEU A 136 -14.15 -10.74 -8.37
CA LEU A 136 -14.01 -11.76 -9.43
C LEU A 136 -12.64 -11.69 -10.12
N ALA A 137 -12.12 -10.47 -10.30
CA ALA A 137 -10.79 -10.25 -10.86
C ALA A 137 -9.70 -10.81 -9.96
N ILE A 138 -9.79 -10.56 -8.64
CA ILE A 138 -8.89 -11.16 -7.66
C ILE A 138 -9.04 -12.69 -7.64
N ALA A 139 -10.26 -13.24 -7.73
CA ALA A 139 -10.46 -14.69 -7.84
C ALA A 139 -9.75 -15.28 -9.07
N SER A 140 -9.79 -14.58 -10.21
CA SER A 140 -9.04 -14.99 -11.41
C SER A 140 -7.53 -14.97 -11.18
N CYS A 141 -7.02 -14.01 -10.40
CA CYS A 141 -5.61 -13.94 -10.01
C CYS A 141 -5.22 -15.17 -9.18
N LEU A 142 -6.09 -15.63 -8.28
CA LEU A 142 -5.85 -16.76 -7.37
C LEU A 142 -5.87 -18.14 -8.04
N LEU A 143 -6.29 -18.24 -9.31
CA LEU A 143 -6.28 -19.51 -10.05
C LEU A 143 -4.86 -20.06 -10.21
N GLY A 144 -4.65 -21.30 -9.78
CA GLY A 144 -3.36 -21.98 -9.77
C GLY A 144 -2.52 -21.74 -8.52
N ASP A 145 -3.14 -21.23 -7.44
CA ASP A 145 -2.56 -20.88 -6.13
C ASP A 145 -1.18 -20.21 -6.21
N PRO A 146 -1.09 -19.02 -6.83
CA PRO A 146 0.18 -18.32 -6.96
C PRO A 146 0.68 -17.81 -5.61
N GLN A 147 2.00 -17.88 -5.41
CA GLN A 147 2.67 -17.36 -4.22
C GLN A 147 2.81 -15.83 -4.25
N VAL A 148 2.70 -15.23 -5.44
CA VAL A 148 2.86 -13.79 -5.66
C VAL A 148 1.62 -13.23 -6.35
N LEU A 149 1.09 -12.15 -5.80
CA LEU A 149 -0.04 -11.41 -6.34
C LEU A 149 0.39 -9.98 -6.66
N ILE A 150 0.05 -9.48 -7.84
CA ILE A 150 0.33 -8.11 -8.28
C ILE A 150 -0.98 -7.42 -8.61
N PHE A 151 -1.28 -6.32 -7.93
CA PHE A 151 -2.52 -5.58 -8.07
C PHE A 151 -2.27 -4.11 -8.44
N ASP A 152 -2.84 -3.64 -9.54
CA ASP A 152 -2.85 -2.22 -9.87
C ASP A 152 -4.16 -1.58 -9.39
N GLU A 153 -4.07 -0.68 -8.40
CA GLU A 153 -5.19 0.11 -7.86
C GLU A 153 -6.41 -0.77 -7.47
N PRO A 154 -6.25 -1.80 -6.60
CA PRO A 154 -7.24 -2.85 -6.37
C PRO A 154 -8.57 -2.37 -5.78
N THR A 155 -8.62 -1.15 -5.27
CA THR A 155 -9.71 -0.54 -4.50
C THR A 155 -10.31 0.67 -5.23
N ASN A 156 -9.76 1.03 -6.39
CA ASN A 156 -10.15 2.23 -7.12
C ASN A 156 -11.61 2.17 -7.59
N GLY A 157 -12.32 3.28 -7.40
CA GLY A 157 -13.74 3.44 -7.73
C GLY A 157 -14.71 2.69 -6.81
N LEU A 158 -14.24 1.97 -5.80
CA LEU A 158 -15.10 1.29 -4.83
C LEU A 158 -15.67 2.27 -3.80
N ASP A 159 -16.84 1.91 -3.27
CA ASP A 159 -17.42 2.56 -2.10
C ASP A 159 -16.68 2.15 -0.81
N PRO A 160 -16.90 2.82 0.33
CA PRO A 160 -16.19 2.51 1.58
C PRO A 160 -16.33 1.05 2.03
N ASN A 161 -17.49 0.43 1.80
CA ASN A 161 -17.72 -0.98 2.11
C ASN A 161 -16.90 -1.90 1.19
N GLY A 162 -16.89 -1.64 -0.12
CA GLY A 162 -16.07 -2.38 -1.07
C GLY A 162 -14.57 -2.27 -0.77
N ILE A 163 -14.09 -1.08 -0.40
CA ILE A 163 -12.71 -0.87 0.06
C ILE A 163 -12.39 -1.76 1.27
N ALA A 164 -13.26 -1.76 2.29
CA ALA A 164 -13.08 -2.58 3.48
C ALA A 164 -13.08 -4.10 3.15
N GLU A 165 -13.96 -4.55 2.25
CA GLU A 165 -13.99 -5.95 1.82
C GLU A 165 -12.71 -6.39 1.10
N ILE A 166 -12.19 -5.56 0.19
CA ILE A 166 -10.92 -5.84 -0.53
C ILE A 166 -9.75 -5.80 0.45
N ARG A 167 -9.74 -4.85 1.38
CA ARG A 167 -8.73 -4.75 2.44
C ARG A 167 -8.63 -6.04 3.25
N GLU A 168 -9.76 -6.52 3.76
CA GLU A 168 -9.81 -7.76 4.56
C GLU A 168 -9.50 -9.00 3.71
N LEU A 169 -9.79 -8.99 2.41
CA LEU A 169 -9.32 -10.03 1.50
C LEU A 169 -7.80 -10.03 1.37
N ILE A 170 -7.16 -8.87 1.16
CA ILE A 170 -5.69 -8.76 1.03
C ILE A 170 -5.00 -9.25 2.30
N LYS A 171 -5.49 -8.82 3.48
CA LYS A 171 -4.93 -9.28 4.77
C LYS A 171 -5.01 -10.79 4.94
N ARG A 172 -6.18 -11.40 4.68
CA ARG A 172 -6.34 -12.86 4.74
C ARG A 172 -5.41 -13.59 3.78
N LEU A 173 -5.24 -13.09 2.55
CA LEU A 173 -4.33 -13.69 1.58
C LEU A 173 -2.86 -13.59 2.04
N ALA A 174 -2.48 -12.49 2.70
CA ALA A 174 -1.16 -12.34 3.29
C ALA A 174 -0.94 -13.29 4.48
N GLU A 175 -1.96 -13.48 5.33
CA GLU A 175 -1.94 -14.46 6.43
C GLU A 175 -1.82 -15.91 5.93
N GLU A 176 -2.33 -16.21 4.72
CA GLU A 176 -2.09 -17.48 4.02
C GLU A 176 -0.64 -17.63 3.48
N GLY A 177 0.24 -16.65 3.72
CA GLY A 177 1.65 -16.67 3.31
C GLY A 177 1.92 -16.11 1.92
N LYS A 178 0.94 -15.49 1.25
CA LYS A 178 1.14 -14.92 -0.10
C LYS A 178 1.89 -13.60 -0.03
N THR A 179 2.76 -13.38 -1.01
CA THR A 179 3.41 -12.07 -1.23
C THR A 179 2.51 -11.22 -2.12
N ILE A 180 2.19 -10.00 -1.70
CA ILE A 180 1.27 -9.12 -2.42
C ILE A 180 1.96 -7.81 -2.75
N ILE A 181 2.06 -7.46 -4.03
CA ILE A 181 2.56 -6.18 -4.51
C ILE A 181 1.37 -5.39 -5.02
N MET A 182 1.11 -4.21 -4.49
CA MET A 182 0.00 -3.38 -4.93
C MET A 182 0.43 -1.95 -5.23
N ALA A 183 0.01 -1.41 -6.38
CA ALA A 183 0.08 0.02 -6.62
C ALA A 183 -1.17 0.69 -6.05
N SER A 184 -0.97 1.80 -5.34
CA SER A 184 -2.07 2.63 -4.86
C SER A 184 -1.64 4.10 -4.79
N HIS A 185 -2.60 5.00 -4.96
CA HIS A 185 -2.46 6.42 -4.61
C HIS A 185 -3.13 6.77 -3.28
N LEU A 186 -3.84 5.81 -2.67
CA LEU A 186 -4.59 5.98 -1.43
C LEU A 186 -3.72 5.59 -0.24
N LEU A 187 -3.18 6.61 0.42
CA LEU A 187 -2.24 6.49 1.54
C LEU A 187 -2.81 5.72 2.73
N ASP A 188 -4.06 5.99 3.09
CA ASP A 188 -4.78 5.32 4.19
C ASP A 188 -4.91 3.80 3.97
N GLU A 189 -5.02 3.36 2.72
CA GLU A 189 -5.10 1.93 2.41
C GLU A 189 -3.75 1.25 2.56
N VAL A 190 -2.69 1.91 2.09
CA VAL A 190 -1.33 1.40 2.23
C VAL A 190 -0.96 1.28 3.71
N GLU A 191 -1.23 2.31 4.52
CA GLU A 191 -0.92 2.32 5.95
C GLU A 191 -1.65 1.19 6.72
N LYS A 192 -2.88 0.85 6.33
CA LYS A 192 -3.70 -0.16 7.02
C LYS A 192 -3.43 -1.61 6.61
N VAL A 193 -2.67 -1.83 5.54
CA VAL A 193 -2.59 -3.14 4.86
C VAL A 193 -1.17 -3.55 4.53
N CYS A 194 -0.34 -2.60 4.14
CA CYS A 194 1.02 -2.88 3.72
C CYS A 194 1.93 -3.04 4.93
N THR A 195 2.86 -3.98 4.80
CA THR A 195 3.99 -4.14 5.72
C THR A 195 5.20 -3.31 5.27
N HIS A 196 5.30 -3.07 3.96
CA HIS A 196 6.40 -2.36 3.32
C HIS A 196 5.87 -1.42 2.24
N VAL A 197 6.62 -0.36 1.94
CA VAL A 197 6.25 0.61 0.90
C VAL A 197 7.45 1.02 0.07
N ALA A 198 7.18 1.43 -1.17
CA ALA A 198 8.05 2.25 -2.00
C ALA A 198 7.29 3.51 -2.42
N ILE A 199 7.83 4.70 -2.13
CA ILE A 199 7.21 5.98 -2.50
C ILE A 199 7.88 6.48 -3.78
N ILE A 200 7.11 6.63 -4.85
CA ILE A 200 7.57 7.09 -6.17
C ILE A 200 6.90 8.41 -6.53
N LYS A 201 7.71 9.37 -6.99
CA LYS A 201 7.24 10.65 -7.54
C LYS A 201 8.01 11.00 -8.81
N ASN A 202 7.29 11.35 -9.88
CA ASN A 202 7.86 11.76 -11.16
C ASN A 202 8.96 10.80 -11.66
N GLY A 203 8.72 9.49 -11.53
CA GLY A 203 9.66 8.44 -11.91
C GLY A 203 10.82 8.17 -10.94
N ASN A 204 10.97 8.94 -9.86
CA ASN A 204 12.04 8.76 -8.88
C ASN A 204 11.53 8.06 -7.63
N LEU A 205 12.32 7.11 -7.11
CA LEU A 205 12.08 6.51 -5.80
C LEU A 205 12.54 7.48 -4.71
N LEU A 206 11.61 7.94 -3.86
CA LEU A 206 11.90 8.85 -2.75
C LEU A 206 12.35 8.09 -1.51
N THR A 207 11.71 6.96 -1.22
CA THR A 207 12.05 6.09 -0.09
C THR A 207 11.43 4.70 -0.29
N ALA A 208 12.03 3.67 0.29
CA ALA A 208 11.49 2.31 0.37
C ALA A 208 11.93 1.65 1.68
N GLY A 209 11.07 0.81 2.26
CA GLY A 209 11.33 0.13 3.52
C GLY A 209 10.06 -0.44 4.13
N SER A 210 10.14 -0.91 5.38
CA SER A 210 8.93 -1.24 6.14
C SER A 210 8.09 0.01 6.39
N VAL A 211 6.77 -0.14 6.52
CA VAL A 211 5.88 0.98 6.86
C VAL A 211 6.35 1.63 8.16
N ASP A 212 6.69 0.82 9.16
CA ASP A 212 7.17 1.32 10.44
C ASP A 212 8.45 2.15 10.28
N GLU A 213 9.47 1.68 9.58
CA GLU A 213 10.70 2.46 9.35
C GLU A 213 10.44 3.79 8.61
N VAL A 214 9.52 3.79 7.64
CA VAL A 214 9.16 5.00 6.88
C VAL A 214 8.38 5.99 7.75
N LEU A 215 7.61 5.49 8.74
CA LEU A 215 6.81 6.29 9.67
C LEU A 215 7.57 6.73 10.94
N VAL A 216 8.56 5.95 11.40
CA VAL A 216 9.29 6.09 12.69
C VAL A 216 9.98 7.44 12.89
N THR A 217 10.06 8.27 11.85
CA THR A 217 10.77 9.55 11.95
C THR A 217 10.14 10.61 12.84
N ASP A 218 8.82 10.62 13.15
CA ASP A 218 8.26 11.66 14.05
C ASP A 218 7.01 11.18 14.84
N GLU A 219 7.16 10.98 16.14
CA GLU A 219 6.01 10.89 17.06
C GLU A 219 5.59 12.30 17.48
N ILE A 220 4.29 12.55 17.54
CA ILE A 220 3.73 13.85 17.91
C ILE A 220 2.88 13.67 19.17
N ILE A 221 3.16 14.44 20.22
CA ILE A 221 2.25 14.52 21.37
C ILE A 221 1.52 15.85 21.30
N GLU A 222 0.19 15.78 21.22
CA GLU A 222 -0.68 16.95 21.32
C GLU A 222 -1.08 17.16 22.77
N VAL A 223 -0.91 18.40 23.23
CA VAL A 223 -1.28 18.83 24.58
C VAL A 223 -2.06 20.13 24.55
N ALA A 224 -3.02 20.27 25.46
CA ALA A 224 -3.66 21.54 25.74
C ALA A 224 -4.00 21.68 27.22
N SER A 225 -4.14 22.93 27.63
CA SER A 225 -4.61 23.37 28.94
C SER A 225 -5.38 24.68 28.77
N ASP A 226 -5.99 25.16 29.84
CA ASP A 226 -6.78 26.41 29.82
C ASP A 226 -5.91 27.65 29.53
N ASP A 227 -4.64 27.61 29.94
CA ASP A 227 -3.63 28.63 29.62
C ASP A 227 -2.56 28.06 28.68
N LEU A 228 -2.73 28.27 27.37
CA LEU A 228 -1.79 27.81 26.35
C LEU A 228 -0.44 28.54 26.38
N ILE A 229 -0.41 29.80 26.83
CA ILE A 229 0.82 30.60 26.86
C ILE A 229 1.73 30.05 27.95
N LYS A 230 1.18 29.90 29.16
CA LYS A 230 1.90 29.32 30.29
C LYS A 230 2.33 27.88 30.03
N LEU A 231 1.50 27.10 29.31
CA LEU A 231 1.85 25.75 28.88
C LEU A 231 3.04 25.73 27.93
N GLU A 232 3.05 26.63 26.94
CA GLU A 232 4.17 26.76 26.00
C GLU A 232 5.47 27.11 26.73
N ASP A 233 5.42 28.06 27.66
CA ASP A 233 6.58 28.47 28.48
C ASP A 233 7.15 27.31 29.32
N VAL A 234 6.28 26.49 29.93
CA VAL A 234 6.68 25.32 30.73
C VAL A 234 7.26 24.21 29.86
N LEU A 235 6.68 23.98 28.69
CA LEU A 235 7.14 22.95 27.76
C LEU A 235 8.47 23.34 27.10
N GLN A 236 8.72 24.61 26.80
CA GLN A 236 10.00 25.08 26.26
C GLN A 236 11.19 24.81 27.19
N GLN A 237 10.93 24.60 28.49
CA GLN A 237 11.95 24.26 29.49
C GLN A 237 12.17 22.75 29.64
N MET A 238 11.38 21.92 28.96
CA MET A 238 11.49 20.47 29.01
C MET A 238 12.39 19.96 27.87
N ASP A 239 13.32 19.08 28.20
CA ASP A 239 14.15 18.39 27.21
C ASP A 239 13.43 17.15 26.64
N GLY A 240 13.86 16.70 25.46
CA GLY A 240 13.47 15.40 24.91
C GLY A 240 12.54 15.43 23.69
N PHE A 241 12.08 16.62 23.26
CA PHE A 241 11.41 16.82 21.97
C PHE A 241 12.26 17.73 21.07
N SER A 242 12.05 17.64 19.76
CA SER A 242 12.82 18.34 18.72
C SER A 242 12.34 19.77 18.51
N PHE A 243 11.02 19.99 18.45
CA PHE A 243 10.41 21.32 18.37
C PHE A 243 8.94 21.29 18.82
N ILE A 244 8.40 22.48 19.15
CA ILE A 244 6.98 22.70 19.45
C ILE A 244 6.35 23.48 18.30
N LYS A 245 5.14 23.11 17.90
CA LYS A 245 4.32 23.90 16.97
C LYS A 245 2.94 24.12 17.56
N LYS A 246 2.47 25.36 17.54
CA LYS A 246 1.07 25.68 17.86
C LYS A 246 0.18 25.35 16.66
N HIS A 247 -0.86 24.57 16.89
CA HIS A 247 -1.86 24.24 15.88
C HIS A 247 -3.27 24.35 16.49
N ASN A 248 -4.05 25.33 16.04
CA ASN A 248 -5.34 25.67 16.63
C ASN A 248 -5.22 25.93 18.15
N ASN A 249 -5.92 25.13 18.97
CA ASN A 249 -5.96 25.25 20.43
C ASN A 249 -5.13 24.17 21.15
N VAL A 250 -4.18 23.55 20.44
CA VAL A 250 -3.24 22.56 21.00
C VAL A 250 -1.80 22.93 20.65
N LEU A 251 -0.87 22.51 21.49
CA LEU A 251 0.57 22.49 21.20
C LEU A 251 0.96 21.09 20.77
N GLN A 252 1.73 20.99 19.69
CA GLN A 252 2.24 19.74 19.15
C GLN A 252 3.74 19.65 19.45
N LEU A 253 4.14 18.65 20.22
CA LEU A 253 5.53 18.33 20.53
C LEU A 253 6.01 17.23 19.58
N PHE A 254 7.08 17.47 18.84
CA PHE A 254 7.63 16.53 17.86
C PHE A 254 8.82 15.81 18.46
N PHE A 255 8.80 14.48 18.48
CA PHE A 255 9.86 13.63 19.00
C PHE A 255 10.55 12.90 17.87
N SER A 256 11.88 13.01 17.82
CA SER A 256 12.69 12.16 16.95
C SER A 256 12.96 10.80 17.62
N ASN A 257 12.90 9.72 16.84
CA ASN A 257 13.30 8.36 17.24
C ASN A 257 12.48 7.69 18.36
N GLY A 258 11.18 7.95 18.46
CA GLY A 258 10.30 7.15 19.33
C GLY A 258 10.45 7.40 20.84
N ASN A 259 11.01 8.55 21.23
CA ASN A 259 11.21 8.92 22.63
C ASN A 259 9.99 9.62 23.26
N ALA A 260 8.82 9.57 22.62
CA ALA A 260 7.66 10.31 23.10
C ALA A 260 7.10 9.67 24.39
N ASN A 261 7.16 10.41 25.49
CA ASN A 261 6.65 9.95 26.78
C ASN A 261 5.56 10.88 27.31
N ALA A 262 4.31 10.52 27.02
CA ALA A 262 3.14 11.29 27.45
C ALA A 262 3.04 11.41 28.98
N ALA A 263 3.46 10.39 29.73
CA ALA A 263 3.42 10.42 31.18
C ALA A 263 4.43 11.43 31.76
N ALA A 264 5.64 11.49 31.21
CA ALA A 264 6.66 12.46 31.62
C ALA A 264 6.20 13.90 31.35
N ILE A 265 5.58 14.15 30.20
CA ILE A 265 5.02 15.47 29.83
C ILE A 265 3.92 15.87 30.79
N ASN A 266 2.98 14.95 31.06
CA ASN A 266 1.89 15.20 32.00
C ASN A 266 2.41 15.53 33.41
N GLN A 267 3.40 14.77 33.89
CA GLN A 267 4.00 14.98 35.20
C GLN A 267 4.76 16.31 35.27
N HIS A 268 5.51 16.67 34.22
CA HIS A 268 6.21 17.96 34.13
C HIS A 268 5.25 19.14 34.17
N CYS A 269 4.17 19.10 33.37
CA CYS A 269 3.14 20.13 33.38
C CYS A 269 2.45 20.24 34.75
N PHE A 270 2.11 19.10 35.36
CA PHE A 270 1.45 19.07 36.67
C PHE A 270 2.33 19.66 37.78
N ASN A 271 3.63 19.34 37.79
CA ASN A 271 4.60 19.89 38.75
C ASN A 271 4.75 21.42 38.63
N HIS A 272 4.43 22.00 37.47
CA HIS A 272 4.42 23.44 37.23
C HIS A 272 3.03 24.08 37.38
N ASN A 273 2.09 23.38 38.03
CA ASN A 273 0.71 23.81 38.25
C ASN A 273 -0.06 24.06 36.94
N ILE A 274 0.14 23.20 35.94
CA ILE A 274 -0.63 23.18 34.70
C ILE A 274 -1.32 21.82 34.59
N ALA A 275 -2.65 21.82 34.62
CA ALA A 275 -3.45 20.64 34.35
C ALA A 275 -3.71 20.55 32.84
N LEU A 276 -3.32 19.43 32.23
CA LEU A 276 -3.64 19.14 30.84
C LEU A 276 -5.12 18.72 30.73
N ASN A 277 -5.87 19.40 29.87
CA ASN A 277 -7.24 19.01 29.49
C ASN A 277 -7.26 18.14 28.22
N HIS A 278 -6.13 18.06 27.52
CA HIS A 278 -5.91 17.20 26.36
C HIS A 278 -4.47 16.66 26.40
N LEU A 279 -4.33 15.36 26.18
CA LEU A 279 -3.05 14.67 26.02
C LEU A 279 -3.25 13.50 25.07
N GLN A 280 -2.72 13.60 23.86
CA GLN A 280 -2.87 12.56 22.83
C GLN A 280 -1.54 12.28 22.16
N VAL A 281 -1.12 11.01 22.19
CA VAL A 281 -0.01 10.52 21.37
C VAL A 281 -0.53 10.24 19.97
N LYS A 282 0.02 10.93 18.97
CA LYS A 282 -0.23 10.72 17.56
C LYS A 282 1.04 10.23 16.88
N LYS A 283 0.89 9.21 16.04
CA LYS A 283 1.91 8.85 15.07
C LYS A 283 1.67 9.69 13.81
N LYS A 284 2.73 10.16 13.14
CA LYS A 284 2.56 10.73 11.80
C LYS A 284 1.93 9.66 10.90
N SER A 285 0.91 10.06 10.15
CA SER A 285 0.36 9.22 9.08
C SER A 285 1.34 9.14 7.90
N LEU A 286 1.21 8.08 7.11
CA LEU A 286 1.93 7.94 5.86
C LEU A 286 1.62 9.10 4.91
N GLU A 287 0.39 9.62 4.98
CA GLU A 287 -0.05 10.79 4.22
C GLU A 287 0.77 12.04 4.54
N THR A 288 0.96 12.35 5.82
CA THR A 288 1.75 13.52 6.22
C THR A 288 3.18 13.41 5.73
N LYS A 289 3.80 12.23 5.89
CA LYS A 289 5.16 11.97 5.44
C LYS A 289 5.28 12.06 3.92
N PHE A 290 4.32 11.50 3.21
CA PHE A 290 4.24 11.59 1.75
C PHE A 290 4.15 13.04 1.29
N LEU A 291 3.30 13.86 1.92
CA LEU A 291 3.21 15.30 1.59
C LEU A 291 4.54 16.03 1.86
N GLU A 292 5.26 15.72 2.93
CA GLU A 292 6.58 16.30 3.20
C GLU A 292 7.62 15.92 2.13
N LEU A 293 7.66 14.64 1.76
CA LEU A 293 8.59 14.13 0.74
C LEU A 293 8.25 14.65 -0.65
N THR A 294 6.96 14.88 -0.92
CA THR A 294 6.49 15.35 -2.22
C THR A 294 6.44 16.87 -2.33
N ASN A 295 6.30 17.63 -1.24
CA ASN A 295 6.28 19.11 -1.30
C ASN A 295 7.67 19.75 -1.19
N LYS A 296 8.71 18.99 -0.83
CA LYS A 296 10.10 19.42 -0.97
C LYS A 296 10.50 19.40 -2.45
N VAL A 297 10.11 20.43 -3.21
CA VAL A 297 10.62 20.75 -4.55
C VAL A 297 10.84 22.25 -4.63
#